data_AF-A0A6L2Q253-F1
#
_entry.id   AF-A0A6L2Q253-F1
#
_cell.length_a   1.000
_cell.length_b   1.000
_cell.length_c   1.000
_cell.angle_alpha   90.00
_cell.angle_beta   90.00
_cell.angle_gamma   90.00
#
_symmetry.space_group_name_H-M   'P 1'
#
loop_
_entity.id
_entity.type
_entity.pdbx_description
1 polymer ?
#
loop_
_entity_poly.entity_id
_entity_poly.type
_entity_poly.pdbx_seq_one_letter_code
_entity_poly.pdbx_strand_id
1 'polypeptide(L)'
;MLRVNLSVAIVAMMDRNGTGVDFPEYHWDNTIKANLLTSFFWGYVITQLPAGQLAQRFGPKILMTGSLFVCSLFTILMPLAAEVGDWGLLCATRVIQGLAQGFIFPSLHTLLSNWTPMEERGRFATYVYAGAQVGTIIAMPASGGLASSSIGWPSIFYIFGAVGILWALLWIFLGADRPGTHKFISKEEQAYIETHLGSKVSTDRVCGNAHLCNTCKESAATMHQN
;
A
#
# COMPACT_ATOMS: atom_id res chain seq x y z
N MET A 1 -7.07 2.56 -2.87
CA MET A 1 -8.39 3.18 -3.04
C MET A 1 -8.36 4.49 -3.83
N LEU A 2 -7.37 5.37 -3.61
CA LEU A 2 -7.16 6.58 -4.44
C LEU A 2 -7.00 6.32 -5.95
N ARG A 3 -6.66 5.10 -6.36
CA ARG A 3 -6.58 4.68 -7.77
C ARG A 3 -7.93 4.73 -8.49
N VAL A 4 -9.03 4.39 -7.81
CA VAL A 4 -10.37 4.24 -8.45
C VAL A 4 -11.05 5.59 -8.63
N ASN A 5 -10.79 6.53 -7.71
CA ASN A 5 -11.33 7.87 -7.74
C ASN A 5 -10.93 8.62 -9.02
N LEU A 6 -9.75 8.34 -9.59
CA LEU A 6 -9.35 8.95 -10.87
C LEU A 6 -10.23 8.51 -12.02
N SER A 7 -10.54 7.21 -12.12
CA SER A 7 -11.32 6.70 -13.23
C SER A 7 -12.71 7.36 -13.28
N VAL A 8 -13.30 7.59 -12.10
CA VAL A 8 -14.56 8.34 -11.96
C VAL A 8 -14.36 9.82 -12.27
N ALA A 9 -13.31 10.43 -11.71
CA ALA A 9 -13.03 11.86 -11.90
C ALA A 9 -12.71 12.22 -13.36
N ILE A 10 -11.96 11.41 -14.09
CA ILE A 10 -11.66 11.65 -15.52
C ILE A 10 -12.94 11.59 -16.35
N VAL A 11 -13.85 10.65 -16.05
CA VAL A 11 -15.15 10.63 -16.73
C VAL A 11 -15.92 11.92 -16.42
N ALA A 12 -15.93 12.37 -15.17
CA ALA A 12 -16.56 13.64 -14.79
C ALA A 12 -15.86 14.89 -15.38
N MET A 13 -14.57 14.83 -15.69
CA MET A 13 -13.82 15.92 -16.35
C MET A 13 -14.10 16.02 -17.86
N MET A 14 -14.47 14.91 -18.50
CA MET A 14 -14.65 14.84 -19.97
C MET A 14 -16.12 14.77 -20.40
N ASP A 15 -17.06 14.47 -19.51
CA ASP A 15 -18.50 14.37 -19.83
C ASP A 15 -19.34 15.37 -19.02
N ARG A 16 -19.81 16.41 -19.72
CA ARG A 16 -20.65 17.50 -19.19
C ARG A 16 -22.06 17.04 -18.81
N ASN A 17 -22.60 15.99 -19.44
CA ASN A 17 -23.97 15.54 -19.19
C ASN A 17 -24.13 14.70 -17.91
N GLY A 18 -23.02 14.28 -17.29
CA GLY A 18 -23.05 13.40 -16.12
C GLY A 18 -23.23 14.11 -14.77
N THR A 19 -22.90 15.40 -14.64
CA THR A 19 -22.76 16.05 -13.32
C THR A 19 -23.58 17.32 -13.11
N GLY A 20 -24.17 17.93 -14.15
CA GLY A 20 -25.11 19.05 -14.00
C GLY A 20 -24.50 20.38 -13.50
N VAL A 21 -23.17 20.51 -13.44
CA VAL A 21 -22.45 21.70 -12.98
C VAL A 21 -21.46 22.17 -14.06
N ASP A 22 -21.39 23.47 -14.33
CA ASP A 22 -20.53 24.08 -15.38
C ASP A 22 -19.06 24.16 -14.94
N PHE A 23 -18.26 23.14 -15.27
CA PHE A 23 -16.79 23.15 -15.18
C PHE A 23 -16.16 23.20 -16.59
N PRO A 24 -14.92 23.71 -16.74
CA PRO A 24 -14.25 23.74 -18.04
C PRO A 24 -14.09 22.32 -18.60
N GLU A 25 -14.61 22.12 -19.82
CA GLU A 25 -14.48 20.85 -20.54
C GLU A 25 -13.04 20.72 -21.06
N TYR A 26 -12.34 19.68 -20.59
CA TYR A 26 -11.07 19.30 -21.18
C TYR A 26 -11.35 18.37 -22.35
N HIS A 27 -11.23 18.86 -23.59
CA HIS A 27 -11.31 18.05 -24.81
C HIS A 27 -10.07 17.16 -24.97
N TRP A 28 -9.84 16.27 -24.00
CA TRP A 28 -8.76 15.29 -24.06
C TRP A 28 -9.19 14.09 -24.89
N ASP A 29 -8.34 13.69 -25.83
CA ASP A 29 -8.56 12.47 -26.59
C ASP A 29 -8.51 11.22 -25.68
N ASN A 30 -9.19 10.16 -26.11
CA ASN A 30 -9.18 8.87 -25.40
C ASN A 30 -7.75 8.32 -25.22
N THR A 31 -6.82 8.68 -26.11
CA THR A 31 -5.40 8.38 -25.97
C THR A 31 -4.77 9.04 -24.73
N ILE A 32 -5.11 10.30 -24.45
CA ILE A 32 -4.62 11.02 -23.27
C ILE A 32 -5.18 10.40 -22.00
N LYS A 33 -6.47 10.04 -21.98
CA LYS A 33 -7.09 9.29 -20.88
C LYS A 33 -6.32 7.99 -20.61
N ALA A 34 -6.06 7.19 -21.64
CA ALA A 34 -5.33 5.94 -21.51
C ALA A 34 -3.91 6.15 -20.98
N ASN A 35 -3.20 7.16 -21.48
CA ASN A 35 -1.87 7.53 -21.01
C ASN A 35 -1.88 7.95 -19.53
N LEU A 36 -2.88 8.72 -19.11
CA LEU A 36 -3.00 9.16 -17.72
C LEU A 36 -3.28 7.98 -16.77
N LEU A 37 -4.15 7.04 -17.18
CA LEU A 37 -4.40 5.81 -16.40
C LEU A 37 -3.15 4.91 -16.33
N THR A 38 -2.41 4.76 -17.43
CA THR A 38 -1.25 3.87 -17.51
C THR A 38 0.02 4.46 -16.88
N SER A 39 0.17 5.78 -16.84
CA SER A 39 1.31 6.48 -16.21
C SER A 39 1.54 6.07 -14.74
N PHE A 40 0.46 5.79 -14.01
CA PHE A 40 0.52 5.27 -12.64
C PHE A 40 1.26 3.93 -12.57
N PHE A 41 1.02 3.02 -13.52
CA PHE A 41 1.61 1.69 -13.52
C PHE A 41 3.11 1.72 -13.79
N TRP A 42 3.59 2.67 -14.59
CA TRP A 42 5.03 2.86 -14.82
C TRP A 42 5.77 3.15 -13.50
N GLY A 43 5.27 4.10 -12.71
CA GLY A 43 5.83 4.37 -11.38
C GLY A 43 5.71 3.17 -10.44
N TYR A 44 4.57 2.49 -10.48
CA TYR A 44 4.31 1.34 -9.61
C TYR A 44 5.28 0.17 -9.85
N VAL A 45 5.52 -0.20 -11.11
CA VAL A 45 6.43 -1.31 -11.48
C VAL A 45 7.87 -1.02 -11.07
N ILE A 46 8.35 0.21 -11.31
CA ILE A 46 9.72 0.61 -10.96
C ILE A 46 9.97 0.45 -9.46
N THR A 47 9.04 0.90 -8.62
CA THR A 47 9.19 0.81 -7.17
C THR A 47 9.02 -0.62 -6.65
N GLN A 48 8.23 -1.45 -7.33
CA GLN A 48 7.93 -2.78 -6.81
C GLN A 48 9.16 -3.70 -6.74
N LEU A 49 10.14 -3.49 -7.62
CA LEU A 49 11.42 -4.22 -7.61
C LEU A 49 12.25 -3.97 -6.33
N PRO A 50 12.60 -2.72 -5.95
CA PRO A 50 13.35 -2.44 -4.73
C PRO A 50 12.50 -2.47 -3.44
N ALA A 51 11.17 -2.39 -3.53
CA ALA A 51 10.32 -2.20 -2.36
C ALA A 51 10.47 -3.27 -1.28
N GLY A 52 10.73 -4.52 -1.64
CA GLY A 52 10.93 -5.61 -0.68
C GLY A 52 12.17 -5.42 0.20
N GLN A 53 13.29 -4.99 -0.40
CA GLN A 53 14.54 -4.74 0.34
C GLN A 53 14.43 -3.48 1.19
N LEU A 54 13.80 -2.42 0.66
CA LEU A 54 13.56 -1.19 1.41
C LEU A 54 12.65 -1.43 2.62
N ALA A 55 11.60 -2.24 2.47
CA ALA A 55 10.68 -2.61 3.56
C ALA A 55 11.41 -3.25 4.75
N GLN A 56 12.41 -4.09 4.48
CA GLN A 56 13.21 -4.72 5.53
C GLN A 56 14.19 -3.76 6.20
N ARG A 57 14.74 -2.79 5.46
CA ARG A 57 15.80 -1.89 5.96
C ARG A 57 15.27 -0.66 6.70
N PHE A 58 14.22 -0.01 6.18
CA PHE A 58 13.68 1.24 6.75
C PHE A 58 12.52 1.03 7.73
N GLY A 59 12.00 -0.20 7.81
CA GLY A 59 10.85 -0.55 8.64
C GLY A 59 9.51 -0.30 7.93
N PRO A 60 8.54 -1.22 8.08
CA PRO A 60 7.27 -1.14 7.36
C PRO A 60 6.39 0.06 7.76
N LYS A 61 6.46 0.56 9.00
CA LYS A 61 5.67 1.71 9.48
C LYS A 61 6.03 2.98 8.73
N ILE A 62 7.32 3.32 8.68
CA ILE A 62 7.78 4.58 8.05
C ILE A 62 7.45 4.56 6.57
N LEU A 63 7.67 3.42 5.89
CA LEU A 63 7.37 3.27 4.47
C LEU A 63 5.87 3.33 4.19
N MET A 64 5.03 2.62 4.95
CA MET A 64 3.57 2.70 4.76
C MET A 64 3.05 4.11 4.99
N THR A 65 3.51 4.78 6.05
CA THR A 65 3.09 6.14 6.37
C THR A 65 3.55 7.13 5.30
N GLY A 66 4.83 7.07 4.93
CA GLY A 66 5.42 7.96 3.92
C GLY A 66 4.73 7.80 2.57
N SER A 67 4.52 6.55 2.14
CA SER A 67 3.76 6.23 0.93
C SER A 67 2.34 6.78 0.96
N LEU A 68 1.62 6.60 2.06
CA LEU A 68 0.25 7.09 2.19
C LEU A 68 0.20 8.62 2.20
N PHE A 69 1.11 9.26 2.92
CA PHE A 69 1.21 10.72 3.00
C PHE A 69 1.51 11.33 1.63
N VAL A 70 2.53 10.81 0.94
CA VAL A 70 2.89 11.26 -0.42
C VAL A 70 1.72 11.04 -1.38
N CYS A 71 1.12 9.85 -1.39
CA CYS A 71 -0.05 9.58 -2.25
C CYS A 71 -1.21 10.56 -1.99
N SER A 72 -1.48 10.87 -0.73
CA SER A 72 -2.59 11.76 -0.34
C SER A 72 -2.30 13.23 -0.65
N LEU A 73 -1.06 13.68 -0.43
CA LEU A 73 -0.61 15.02 -0.80
C LEU A 73 -0.73 15.26 -2.30
N PHE A 74 -0.22 14.34 -3.12
CA PHE A 74 -0.33 14.43 -4.58
C PHE A 74 -1.76 14.27 -5.10
N THR A 75 -2.66 13.68 -4.30
CA THR A 75 -4.09 13.65 -4.61
C THR A 75 -4.70 15.04 -4.46
N ILE A 76 -4.43 15.74 -3.36
CA ILE A 76 -4.91 17.11 -3.13
C ILE A 76 -4.36 18.09 -4.18
N LEU A 77 -3.11 17.87 -4.62
CA LEU A 77 -2.48 18.69 -5.65
C LEU A 77 -2.99 18.39 -7.07
N MET A 78 -3.73 17.30 -7.27
CA MET A 78 -4.22 16.89 -8.59
C MET A 78 -5.16 17.91 -9.27
N PRO A 79 -6.20 18.46 -8.60
CA PRO A 79 -7.04 19.50 -9.21
C PRO A 79 -6.24 20.75 -9.58
N LEU A 80 -5.32 21.19 -8.71
CA LEU A 80 -4.40 22.31 -8.99
C LEU A 80 -3.49 22.02 -10.20
N ALA A 81 -3.02 20.78 -10.32
CA ALA A 81 -2.20 20.35 -11.45
C ALA A 81 -2.98 20.36 -12.78
N ALA A 82 -4.28 20.02 -12.75
CA ALA A 82 -5.15 20.09 -13.92
C ALA A 82 -5.38 21.54 -14.39
N GLU A 83 -5.51 22.48 -13.46
CA GLU A 83 -5.72 23.90 -13.77
C GLU A 83 -4.48 24.57 -14.36
N VAL A 84 -3.29 24.26 -13.84
CA VAL A 84 -2.04 24.97 -14.18
C VAL A 84 -1.23 24.29 -15.29
N GLY A 85 -1.19 22.96 -15.32
CA GLY A 85 -0.18 22.21 -16.09
C GLY A 85 -0.72 21.28 -17.17
N ASP A 86 -2.01 21.37 -17.48
CA ASP A 86 -2.71 20.53 -18.46
C ASP A 86 -2.44 19.01 -18.19
N TRP A 87 -2.54 18.16 -19.21
CA TRP A 87 -2.36 16.71 -19.08
C TRP A 87 -0.94 16.27 -18.63
N GLY A 88 0.10 17.06 -18.94
CA GLY A 88 1.50 16.68 -18.67
C GLY A 88 1.84 16.68 -17.18
N LEU A 89 1.40 17.70 -16.45
CA LEU A 89 1.61 17.78 -15.00
C LEU A 89 0.76 16.74 -14.25
N LEU A 90 -0.44 16.45 -14.75
CA LEU A 90 -1.27 15.35 -14.24
C LEU A 90 -0.57 13.99 -14.39
N CYS A 91 0.07 13.72 -15.53
CA CYS A 91 0.88 12.52 -15.70
C CYS A 91 2.06 12.46 -14.71
N ALA A 92 2.76 13.58 -14.46
CA ALA A 92 3.85 13.60 -13.50
C ALA A 92 3.39 13.28 -12.07
N THR A 93 2.31 13.91 -11.61
CA THR A 93 1.73 13.62 -10.28
C THR A 93 1.30 12.16 -10.17
N ARG A 94 0.77 11.57 -11.25
CA ARG A 94 0.38 10.15 -11.32
C ARG A 94 1.55 9.19 -11.19
N VAL A 95 2.65 9.46 -11.88
CA VAL A 95 3.87 8.66 -11.77
C VAL A 95 4.39 8.68 -10.33
N ILE A 96 4.40 9.85 -9.68
CA ILE A 96 4.83 9.98 -8.28
C ILE A 96 3.91 9.20 -7.33
N GLN A 97 2.59 9.24 -7.54
CA GLN A 97 1.66 8.41 -6.78
C GLN A 97 1.90 6.91 -7.00
N GLY A 98 2.19 6.50 -8.24
CA GLY A 98 2.57 5.13 -8.57
C GLY A 98 3.82 4.68 -7.82
N LEU A 99 4.85 5.51 -7.84
CA LEU A 99 6.11 5.28 -7.13
C LEU A 99 5.88 5.13 -5.62
N ALA A 100 5.08 6.00 -5.01
CA ALA A 100 4.78 5.93 -3.58
C ALA A 100 3.94 4.69 -3.23
N GLN A 101 2.94 4.35 -4.05
CA GLN A 101 2.04 3.23 -3.77
C GLN A 101 2.72 1.85 -3.90
N GLY A 102 3.79 1.74 -4.70
CA GLY A 102 4.54 0.49 -4.89
C GLY A 102 5.09 -0.12 -3.59
N PHE A 103 5.36 0.70 -2.57
CA PHE A 103 5.88 0.23 -1.28
C PHE A 103 4.82 -0.35 -0.34
N ILE A 104 3.53 -0.10 -0.59
CA ILE A 104 2.46 -0.41 0.38
C ILE A 104 2.29 -1.92 0.58
N PHE A 105 2.20 -2.71 -0.51
CA PHE A 105 1.97 -4.15 -0.38
C PHE A 105 3.15 -4.91 0.24
N PRO A 106 4.43 -4.68 -0.17
CA PRO A 106 5.56 -5.31 0.48
C PRO A 106 5.65 -4.94 1.96
N SER A 107 5.45 -3.66 2.30
CA SER A 107 5.46 -3.20 3.69
C SER A 107 4.33 -3.80 4.52
N LEU A 108 3.13 -3.93 3.94
CA LEU A 108 1.99 -4.60 4.58
C LEU A 108 2.30 -6.08 4.86
N HIS A 109 2.89 -6.79 3.91
CA HIS A 109 3.28 -8.18 4.11
C HIS A 109 4.35 -8.31 5.20
N THR A 110 5.34 -7.43 5.23
CA THR A 110 6.38 -7.39 6.27
C THR A 110 5.78 -7.08 7.64
N LEU A 111 4.88 -6.11 7.73
CA LEU A 111 4.17 -5.77 8.96
C LEU A 111 3.37 -6.97 9.47
N LEU A 112 2.65 -7.64 8.56
CA LEU A 112 1.83 -8.80 8.92
C LEU A 112 2.68 -10.01 9.36
N SER A 113 3.89 -10.21 8.82
CA SER A 113 4.82 -11.21 9.37
C SER A 113 5.28 -10.89 10.79
N ASN A 114 5.41 -9.60 11.13
CA ASN A 114 5.93 -9.19 12.42
C ASN A 114 4.87 -9.24 13.53
N TRP A 115 3.59 -9.10 13.15
CA TRP A 115 2.47 -8.96 14.08
C TRP A 115 1.56 -10.19 14.19
N THR A 116 1.63 -11.13 13.24
CA THR A 116 0.71 -12.26 13.21
C THR A 116 1.46 -13.60 13.22
N PRO A 117 1.07 -14.55 14.10
CA PRO A 117 1.56 -15.93 14.06
C PRO A 117 1.33 -16.58 12.70
N MET A 118 2.18 -17.54 12.33
CA MET A 118 2.16 -18.13 10.99
C MET A 118 0.85 -18.88 10.68
N GLU A 119 0.23 -19.52 11.68
CA GLU A 119 -1.04 -20.23 11.50
C GLU A 119 -2.20 -19.27 11.16
N GLU A 120 -2.16 -18.04 11.65
CA GLU A 120 -3.27 -17.08 11.51
C GLU A 120 -3.02 -16.02 10.43
N ARG A 121 -1.78 -15.89 9.96
CA ARG A 121 -1.36 -14.88 8.97
C ARG A 121 -2.24 -14.85 7.73
N GLY A 122 -2.67 -16.01 7.24
CA GLY A 122 -3.56 -16.11 6.08
C GLY A 122 -4.94 -15.47 6.33
N ARG A 123 -5.51 -15.63 7.53
CA ARG A 123 -6.81 -15.05 7.90
C ARG A 123 -6.73 -13.53 7.99
N PHE A 124 -5.71 -13.02 8.69
CA PHE A 124 -5.51 -11.57 8.78
C PHE A 124 -5.22 -10.93 7.43
N ALA A 125 -4.43 -11.57 6.56
CA ALA A 125 -4.21 -11.09 5.20
C ALA A 125 -5.56 -10.95 4.46
N THR A 126 -6.41 -11.97 4.51
CA THR A 126 -7.74 -11.92 3.89
C THR A 126 -8.59 -10.77 4.42
N TYR A 127 -8.60 -10.52 5.74
CA TYR A 127 -9.33 -9.38 6.29
C TYR A 127 -8.80 -8.03 5.78
N VAL A 128 -7.49 -7.86 5.69
CA VAL A 128 -6.90 -6.63 5.15
C VAL A 128 -7.26 -6.44 3.68
N TYR A 129 -7.15 -7.50 2.88
CA TYR A 129 -7.50 -7.46 1.45
C TYR A 129 -9.00 -7.21 1.24
N ALA A 130 -9.86 -7.84 2.04
CA ALA A 130 -11.31 -7.60 2.02
C ALA A 130 -11.63 -6.14 2.38
N GLY A 131 -10.97 -5.57 3.39
CA GLY A 131 -11.12 -4.17 3.76
C GLY A 131 -10.80 -3.21 2.60
N ALA A 132 -9.76 -3.51 1.81
CA ALA A 132 -9.44 -2.73 0.62
C ALA A 132 -10.55 -2.77 -0.45
N GLN A 133 -11.23 -3.92 -0.61
CA GLN A 133 -12.36 -4.07 -1.54
C GLN A 133 -13.63 -3.39 -1.04
N VAL A 134 -13.98 -3.58 0.24
CA VAL A 134 -15.12 -2.92 0.89
C VAL A 134 -14.98 -1.40 0.79
N GLY A 135 -13.77 -0.90 1.04
CA GLY A 135 -13.45 0.49 0.79
C GLY A 135 -13.84 0.91 -0.63
N THR A 136 -13.40 0.15 -1.64
CA THR A 136 -13.66 0.50 -3.06
C THR A 136 -15.14 0.58 -3.38
N ILE A 137 -15.92 -0.34 -2.82
CA ILE A 137 -17.38 -0.36 -2.94
C ILE A 137 -18.01 0.90 -2.36
N ILE A 138 -17.49 1.44 -1.25
CA ILE A 138 -17.99 2.67 -0.62
C ILE A 138 -17.49 3.91 -1.36
N ALA A 139 -16.22 3.92 -1.79
CA ALA A 139 -15.60 5.09 -2.40
C ALA A 139 -16.15 5.40 -3.79
N MET A 140 -16.57 4.40 -4.57
CA MET A 140 -17.11 4.60 -5.91
C MET A 140 -18.42 5.43 -5.90
N PRO A 141 -19.48 5.04 -5.18
CA PRO A 141 -20.70 5.85 -5.06
C PRO A 141 -20.44 7.19 -4.39
N ALA A 142 -19.60 7.23 -3.34
CA ALA A 142 -19.24 8.48 -2.68
C ALA A 142 -18.57 9.46 -3.65
N SER A 143 -17.66 8.99 -4.51
CA SER A 143 -17.03 9.82 -5.54
C SER A 143 -18.04 10.32 -6.56
N GLY A 144 -19.00 9.50 -6.97
CA GLY A 144 -20.08 9.90 -7.87
C GLY A 144 -20.99 10.98 -7.27
N GLY A 145 -21.41 10.82 -6.02
CA GLY A 145 -22.22 11.82 -5.31
C GLY A 145 -21.46 13.12 -5.01
N LEU A 146 -20.14 13.05 -4.83
CA LEU A 146 -19.29 14.23 -4.69
C LEU A 146 -19.09 14.95 -6.04
N ALA A 147 -18.98 14.20 -7.13
CA ALA A 147 -18.86 14.77 -8.48
C ALA A 147 -20.07 15.62 -8.88
N SER A 148 -21.28 15.26 -8.44
CA SER A 148 -22.52 15.99 -8.69
C SER A 148 -22.79 17.14 -7.71
N SER A 149 -21.91 17.36 -6.72
CA SER A 149 -22.03 18.47 -5.79
C SER A 149 -21.63 19.80 -6.43
N SER A 150 -21.99 20.92 -5.80
CA SER A 150 -21.66 22.27 -6.29
C SER A 150 -20.17 22.57 -6.43
N ILE A 151 -19.30 21.76 -5.81
CA ILE A 151 -17.83 21.87 -5.88
C ILE A 151 -17.27 21.03 -7.05
N GLY A 152 -18.07 20.13 -7.64
CA GLY A 152 -17.71 19.32 -8.79
C GLY A 152 -16.67 18.24 -8.52
N TRP A 153 -15.99 17.80 -9.59
CA TRP A 153 -14.97 16.75 -9.56
C TRP A 153 -13.74 17.04 -8.65
N PRO A 154 -13.28 18.30 -8.42
CA PRO A 154 -12.17 18.57 -7.51
C PRO A 154 -12.44 18.14 -6.06
N SER A 155 -13.70 18.15 -5.63
CA SER A 155 -14.12 17.77 -4.27
C SER A 155 -13.70 16.35 -3.89
N ILE A 156 -13.72 15.43 -4.86
CA ILE A 156 -13.31 14.03 -4.69
C ILE A 156 -11.84 13.99 -4.25
N PHE A 157 -10.98 14.75 -4.91
CA PHE A 157 -9.56 14.76 -4.60
C PHE A 157 -9.26 15.38 -3.24
N TYR A 158 -9.93 16.49 -2.90
CA TYR A 158 -9.75 17.14 -1.61
C TYR A 158 -10.22 16.28 -0.44
N ILE A 159 -11.41 15.69 -0.53
CA ILE A 159 -11.98 14.89 0.56
C ILE A 159 -11.19 13.61 0.77
N PHE A 160 -10.95 12.82 -0.30
CA PHE A 160 -10.22 11.57 -0.18
C PHE A 160 -8.74 11.78 0.17
N GLY A 161 -8.14 12.86 -0.32
CA GLY A 161 -6.79 13.25 0.06
C GLY A 161 -6.70 13.67 1.53
N ALA A 162 -7.65 14.47 2.04
CA ALA A 162 -7.70 14.86 3.44
C ALA A 162 -7.89 13.66 4.37
N VAL A 163 -8.82 12.75 4.04
CA VAL A 163 -9.02 11.49 4.78
C VAL A 163 -7.74 10.65 4.78
N GLY A 164 -7.03 10.59 3.64
CA GLY A 164 -5.75 9.88 3.53
C GLY A 164 -4.64 10.48 4.41
N ILE A 165 -4.53 11.82 4.48
CA ILE A 165 -3.58 12.51 5.38
C ILE A 165 -3.95 12.27 6.84
N LEU A 166 -5.22 12.42 7.20
CA LEU A 166 -5.70 12.16 8.57
C LEU A 166 -5.39 10.72 8.98
N TRP A 167 -5.63 9.75 8.10
CA TRP A 167 -5.29 8.36 8.36
C TRP A 167 -3.78 8.14 8.50
N ALA A 168 -2.95 8.79 7.66
CA ALA A 168 -1.50 8.73 7.80
C ALA A 168 -1.03 9.30 9.14
N LEU A 169 -1.60 10.43 9.59
CA LEU A 169 -1.30 11.02 10.89
C LEU A 169 -1.71 10.08 12.04
N LEU A 170 -2.92 9.54 12.01
CA LEU A 170 -3.37 8.55 12.99
C LEU A 170 -2.43 7.33 13.03
N TRP A 171 -1.96 6.86 11.87
CA TRP A 171 -1.04 5.74 11.78
C TRP A 171 0.36 6.06 12.32
N ILE A 172 0.82 7.31 12.28
CA ILE A 172 2.07 7.73 12.94
C ILE A 172 1.98 7.52 14.45
N PHE A 173 0.84 7.89 15.05
CA PHE A 173 0.61 7.80 16.49
C PHE A 173 0.27 6.39 16.97
N LEU A 174 -0.54 5.65 16.21
CA LEU A 174 -1.05 4.33 16.59
C LEU A 174 -0.17 3.17 16.09
N GLY A 175 0.45 3.30 14.91
CA GLY A 175 1.22 2.23 14.31
C GLY A 175 2.51 1.94 15.08
N ALA A 176 2.90 0.68 15.22
CA ALA A 176 4.22 0.28 15.69
C ALA A 176 4.81 -0.82 14.79
N ASP A 177 6.10 -0.71 14.50
CA ASP A 177 6.82 -1.65 13.63
C ASP A 177 6.94 -3.05 14.23
N ARG A 178 6.92 -3.13 15.57
CA ARG A 178 7.07 -4.37 16.34
C ARG A 178 6.06 -4.38 17.50
N PRO A 179 5.57 -5.57 17.88
CA PRO A 179 4.68 -5.71 19.04
C PRO A 179 5.34 -5.17 20.32
N GLY A 180 6.64 -5.40 20.52
CA GLY A 180 7.37 -4.92 21.70
C GLY A 180 7.62 -3.40 21.79
N THR A 181 7.35 -2.63 20.73
CA THR A 181 7.42 -1.15 20.77
C THR A 181 6.04 -0.49 20.85
N HIS A 182 4.96 -1.28 20.87
CA HIS A 182 3.60 -0.79 20.91
C HIS A 182 3.15 -0.48 22.35
N LYS A 183 2.69 0.75 22.61
CA LYS A 183 2.30 1.20 23.96
C LYS A 183 1.01 0.57 24.51
N PHE A 184 0.18 -0.01 23.64
CA PHE A 184 -1.15 -0.52 24.02
C PHE A 184 -1.29 -2.04 23.96
N ILE A 185 -0.20 -2.79 23.73
CA ILE A 185 -0.28 -4.25 23.71
C ILE A 185 -0.27 -4.83 25.12
N SER A 186 -1.09 -5.85 25.38
CA SER A 186 -1.03 -6.61 26.63
C SER A 186 0.27 -7.43 26.67
N LYS A 187 0.89 -7.55 27.86
CA LYS A 187 2.10 -8.36 28.04
C LYS A 187 1.88 -9.83 27.68
N GLU A 188 0.67 -10.34 27.85
CA GLU A 188 0.28 -11.71 27.49
C GLU A 188 0.27 -11.92 25.97
N GLU A 189 -0.27 -10.94 25.23
CA GLU A 189 -0.34 -10.99 23.76
C GLU A 189 1.04 -10.80 23.13
N GLN A 190 1.86 -9.90 23.69
CA GLN A 190 3.25 -9.74 23.27
C GLN A 190 4.05 -11.05 23.45
N ALA A 191 3.93 -11.69 24.62
CA ALA A 191 4.62 -12.95 24.89
C ALA A 191 4.16 -14.08 23.96
N TYR A 192 2.86 -14.15 23.64
CA TYR A 192 2.32 -15.09 22.66
C TYR A 192 2.93 -14.87 21.27
N ILE A 193 2.90 -13.64 20.76
CA ILE A 193 3.43 -13.29 19.45
C ILE A 193 4.94 -13.58 19.36
N GLU A 194 5.73 -13.19 20.36
CA GLU A 194 7.19 -13.42 20.37
C GLU A 194 7.55 -14.91 20.46
N THR A 195 6.82 -15.70 21.25
CA THR A 195 7.03 -17.15 21.40
C THR A 195 6.74 -17.89 20.07
N HIS A 196 5.66 -17.49 19.39
CA HIS A 196 5.25 -18.10 18.12
C HIS A 196 6.02 -17.56 16.89
N LEU A 197 6.62 -16.37 16.96
CA LEU A 197 7.58 -15.89 15.94
C LEU A 197 8.97 -16.54 16.09
N GLY A 198 9.43 -16.79 17.32
CA GLY A 198 10.78 -17.27 17.63
C GLY A 198 11.03 -18.76 17.37
N SER A 199 9.98 -19.57 17.27
CA SER A 199 10.09 -21.03 17.09
C SER A 199 10.75 -21.46 15.77
N LYS A 200 10.81 -20.61 14.75
CA LYS A 200 11.48 -20.93 13.47
C LYS A 200 12.98 -20.62 13.40
N VAL A 201 13.47 -19.61 14.12
CA VAL A 201 14.91 -19.27 14.09
C VAL A 201 15.77 -20.33 14.79
N SER A 202 15.18 -21.06 15.74
CA SER A 202 15.82 -22.18 16.43
C SER A 202 15.65 -23.49 15.65
N THR A 203 14.48 -23.74 15.06
CA THR A 203 14.21 -25.04 14.41
C THR A 203 14.96 -25.20 13.08
N ASP A 204 15.10 -24.14 12.25
CA ASP A 204 15.86 -24.26 10.99
C ASP A 204 17.38 -24.39 11.23
N ARG A 205 17.91 -23.76 12.29
CA ARG A 205 19.32 -23.95 12.69
C ARG A 205 19.57 -25.31 13.33
N VAL A 206 18.62 -25.83 14.11
CA VAL A 206 18.73 -27.16 14.72
C VAL A 206 18.54 -28.26 13.68
N CYS A 207 17.59 -28.14 12.74
CA CYS A 207 17.42 -29.13 11.67
C CYS A 207 18.53 -29.05 10.62
N GLY A 208 18.99 -27.85 10.24
CA GLY A 208 20.14 -27.68 9.35
C GLY A 208 21.42 -28.30 9.93
N ASN A 209 21.71 -28.02 11.20
CA ASN A 209 22.87 -28.63 11.87
C ASN A 209 22.67 -30.12 12.20
N ALA A 210 21.45 -30.58 12.49
CA ALA A 210 21.19 -32.00 12.75
C ALA A 210 21.31 -32.85 11.48
N HIS A 211 20.83 -32.35 10.34
CA HIS A 211 21.01 -33.04 9.05
C HIS A 211 22.47 -33.07 8.62
N LEU A 212 23.22 -31.98 8.82
CA LEU A 212 24.67 -31.91 8.60
C LEU A 212 25.45 -32.78 9.60
N CYS A 213 25.01 -32.87 10.86
CA CYS A 213 25.65 -33.72 11.88
C CYS A 213 25.44 -35.21 11.60
N ASN A 214 24.28 -35.61 11.09
CA ASN A 214 24.01 -37.01 10.74
C ASN A 214 24.77 -37.42 9.46
N THR A 215 24.84 -36.56 8.45
CA THR A 215 25.64 -36.82 7.24
C THR A 215 27.15 -36.85 7.52
N CYS A 216 27.67 -36.01 8.42
CA CYS A 216 29.07 -36.12 8.86
C CYS A 216 29.36 -37.42 9.65
N LYS A 217 28.42 -37.91 10.47
CA LYS A 217 28.58 -39.19 11.18
C LYS A 217 28.60 -40.39 10.22
N GLU A 218 27.73 -40.40 9.22
CA GLU A 218 27.71 -41.48 8.20
C GLU A 218 28.96 -41.45 7.31
N SER A 219 29.47 -40.27 6.96
CA SER A 219 30.68 -40.12 6.16
C SER A 219 31.97 -40.47 6.92
N ALA A 220 32.00 -40.32 8.25
CA ALA A 220 33.13 -40.73 9.08
C ALA A 220 33.17 -42.25 9.34
N ALA A 221 32.00 -42.91 9.38
CA ALA A 221 31.92 -44.36 9.55
C ALA A 221 32.41 -45.14 8.30
N THR A 222 32.26 -44.55 7.11
CA THR A 222 32.70 -45.17 5.83
C THR A 222 34.20 -45.02 5.55
N MET A 223 34.89 -44.07 6.18
CA MET A 223 36.35 -43.91 6.03
C MET A 223 37.19 -44.88 6.88
N HIS A 224 36.59 -45.60 7.83
CA HIS A 224 37.30 -46.58 8.66
C HIS A 224 37.19 -48.04 8.15
N GLN A 225 36.58 -48.26 6.98
CA GLN A 225 36.37 -49.59 6.40
C GLN A 225 37.13 -49.86 5.09
N ASN A 226 38.03 -48.96 4.65
CA ASN A 226 38.93 -49.20 3.53
C ASN A 226 40.40 -49.04 3.94
#